data_AF-K5CIJ3-F1
#
_entry.id   AF-K5CIJ3-F1
#
_cell.length_a   1.000
_cell.length_b   1.000
_cell.length_c   1.000
_cell.angle_alpha   90.00
_cell.angle_beta   90.00
_cell.angle_gamma   90.00
#
_symmetry.space_group_name_H-M   'P 1'
#
loop_
_entity.id
_entity.type
_entity.pdbx_description
1 polymer ?
#
loop_
_entity_poly.entity_id
_entity_poly.type
_entity_poly.pdbx_seq_one_letter_code
_entity_poly.pdbx_strand_id
1 'polypeptide(L)'
;MKKSTALNKAEFIIELSKPLPTGVEVGYVIENLTCTPDAEIRNCHFGSCRARGLLVSTPGKVVIENNVFESSGSAILIAGDANAWYESGAVKDVLIRNNEFRYPCNSSLYQFCEAVISIDPEIPTPEQKYPYHRNIRIVDNTFHLFDYPIIYARSVDGLTFSNNTLIRDTTYQPYHYRKEGITLEACKSVVISNNKIEGDVLGRIVKFEKMKSSDIKISKNPFFRKN
;
A
#
# COMPACT_ATOMS: atom_id res chain seq x y z
N MET A 1 15.02 25.84 0.36
CA MET A 1 15.48 26.17 1.73
C MET A 1 16.67 27.09 1.62
N LYS A 2 16.74 28.16 2.41
CA LYS A 2 17.89 29.09 2.43
C LYS A 2 18.86 28.74 3.57
N LYS A 3 18.33 28.41 4.75
CA LYS A 3 19.12 28.06 5.94
C LYS A 3 18.32 27.16 6.87
N SER A 4 19.01 26.27 7.60
CA SER A 4 18.47 25.53 8.75
C SER A 4 19.40 25.73 9.95
N THR A 5 18.84 26.06 11.12
CA THR A 5 19.60 26.22 12.37
C THR A 5 19.00 25.30 13.42
N ALA A 6 19.75 24.30 13.87
CA ALA A 6 19.33 23.45 14.98
C ALA A 6 19.35 24.25 16.28
N LEU A 7 18.28 24.16 17.08
CA LEU A 7 18.20 24.76 18.41
C LEU A 7 18.51 23.72 19.49
N ASN A 8 17.93 22.53 19.35
CA ASN A 8 18.17 21.38 20.22
C ASN A 8 17.87 20.08 19.45
N LYS A 9 17.68 18.96 20.16
CA LYS A 9 17.43 17.64 19.56
C LYS A 9 16.07 17.52 18.88
N ALA A 10 15.10 18.37 19.21
CA ALA A 10 13.74 18.31 18.71
C ALA A 10 13.35 19.53 17.86
N GLU A 11 14.02 20.67 18.04
CA GLU A 11 13.63 21.94 17.44
C GLU A 11 14.73 22.53 16.54
N PHE A 12 14.30 23.12 15.43
CA PHE A 12 15.16 23.82 14.49
C PHE A 12 14.39 24.92 13.77
N ILE A 13 15.10 25.96 13.36
CA ILE A 13 14.55 27.07 12.58
C ILE A 13 14.89 26.84 11.11
N ILE A 14 13.88 26.89 10.24
CA ILE A 14 14.05 26.85 8.78
C ILE A 14 13.77 28.24 8.21
N GLU A 15 14.72 28.79 7.46
CA GLU A 15 14.50 29.97 6.63
C GLU A 15 14.21 29.53 5.20
N LEU A 16 13.03 29.90 4.68
CA LEU A 16 12.62 29.62 3.32
C LEU A 16 13.06 30.74 2.38
N SER A 17 13.38 30.40 1.13
CA SER A 17 13.75 31.36 0.10
C SER A 17 12.55 32.15 -0.45
N LYS A 18 11.34 31.69 -0.14
CA LYS A 18 10.06 32.31 -0.51
C LYS A 18 9.13 32.27 0.71
N PRO A 19 8.18 33.20 0.85
CA PRO A 19 7.15 33.12 1.90
C PRO A 19 6.39 31.80 1.85
N LEU A 20 5.87 31.36 3.00
CA LEU A 20 4.94 30.23 3.05
C LEU A 20 3.68 30.54 2.23
N PRO A 21 3.08 29.55 1.57
CA PRO A 21 1.76 29.71 0.96
C PRO A 21 0.72 30.19 1.99
N THR A 22 -0.25 31.00 1.54
CA THR A 22 -1.39 31.39 2.38
C THR A 22 -2.13 30.14 2.87
N GLY A 23 -2.48 30.11 4.16
CA GLY A 23 -3.21 29.00 4.79
C GLY A 23 -2.35 27.94 5.47
N VAL A 24 -1.02 28.05 5.41
CA VAL A 24 -0.13 27.23 6.26
C VAL A 24 -0.18 27.75 7.70
N GLU A 25 -0.48 26.87 8.65
CA GLU A 25 -0.61 27.17 10.07
C GLU A 25 0.16 26.17 10.95
N VAL A 26 0.22 26.44 12.25
CA VAL A 26 0.83 25.54 13.23
C VAL A 26 0.11 24.18 13.19
N GLY A 27 0.90 23.09 13.17
CA GLY A 27 0.40 21.72 13.03
C GLY A 27 0.65 21.12 11.64
N TYR A 28 1.02 21.92 10.64
CA TYR A 28 1.48 21.42 9.36
C TYR A 28 2.89 20.84 9.45
N VAL A 29 3.16 19.80 8.66
CA VAL A 29 4.47 19.14 8.59
C VAL A 29 5.23 19.53 7.33
N ILE A 30 6.56 19.42 7.40
CA ILE A 30 7.47 19.68 6.27
C ILE A 30 8.33 18.44 6.06
N GLU A 31 8.43 18.01 4.80
CA GLU A 31 9.31 16.92 4.37
C GLU A 31 10.39 17.44 3.41
N ASN A 32 11.61 16.89 3.52
CA ASN A 32 12.69 17.19 2.59
C ASN A 32 12.65 16.28 1.35
N LEU A 33 11.95 16.72 0.32
CA LEU A 33 11.79 15.95 -0.93
C LEU A 33 13.06 15.84 -1.79
N THR A 34 14.15 16.54 -1.49
CA THR A 34 15.40 16.45 -2.28
C THR A 34 16.34 15.34 -1.80
N CYS A 35 15.99 14.64 -0.71
CA CYS A 35 16.82 13.62 -0.10
C CYS A 35 16.04 12.31 0.11
N THR A 36 15.22 11.93 -0.87
CA THR A 36 14.41 10.71 -0.84
C THR A 36 15.08 9.62 -1.67
N PRO A 37 15.42 8.45 -1.11
CA PRO A 37 16.11 7.40 -1.86
C PRO A 37 15.17 6.66 -2.81
N ASP A 38 15.70 6.26 -3.96
CA ASP A 38 15.15 5.13 -4.71
C ASP A 38 15.46 3.83 -3.95
N ALA A 39 14.60 2.82 -4.08
CA ALA A 39 14.76 1.54 -3.40
C ALA A 39 14.58 0.37 -4.37
N GLU A 40 15.56 -0.54 -4.39
CA GLU A 40 15.46 -1.82 -5.09
C GLU A 40 15.61 -2.97 -4.09
N ILE A 41 14.56 -3.78 -3.97
CA ILE A 41 14.51 -4.96 -3.09
C ILE A 41 14.27 -6.18 -3.98
N ARG A 42 15.32 -6.99 -4.16
CA ARG A 42 15.33 -8.08 -5.13
C ARG A 42 15.90 -9.36 -4.55
N ASN A 43 15.29 -10.48 -4.89
CA ASN A 43 15.80 -11.82 -4.55
C ASN A 43 15.99 -12.02 -3.03
N CYS A 44 15.14 -11.38 -2.21
CA CYS A 44 15.14 -11.51 -0.76
C CYS A 44 14.08 -12.52 -0.29
N HIS A 45 14.27 -13.02 0.92
CA HIS A 45 13.27 -13.84 1.63
C HIS A 45 12.96 -13.18 2.98
N PHE A 46 11.70 -12.78 3.15
CA PHE A 46 11.15 -12.21 4.39
C PHE A 46 10.42 -13.31 5.18
N GLY A 47 11.18 -14.12 5.91
CA GLY A 47 10.69 -15.28 6.66
C GLY A 47 10.28 -14.98 8.10
N SER A 48 9.15 -15.55 8.55
CA SER A 48 8.70 -15.55 9.96
C SER A 48 8.73 -14.19 10.68
N CYS A 49 8.42 -13.11 9.96
CA CYS A 49 8.44 -11.76 10.52
C CYS A 49 7.21 -11.50 11.39
N ARG A 50 7.41 -11.00 12.62
CA ARG A 50 6.34 -10.36 13.40
C ARG A 50 5.96 -9.05 12.72
N ALA A 51 4.65 -8.78 12.61
CA ALA A 51 4.09 -7.59 11.96
C ALA A 51 4.32 -7.61 10.44
N ARG A 52 4.87 -6.54 9.85
CA ARG A 52 4.96 -6.44 8.37
C ARG A 52 6.24 -7.06 7.82
N GLY A 53 6.21 -7.50 6.57
CA GLY A 53 7.43 -7.88 5.83
C GLY A 53 8.25 -6.64 5.43
N LEU A 54 7.62 -5.71 4.71
CA LEU A 54 8.19 -4.42 4.32
C LEU A 54 7.25 -3.27 4.68
N LEU A 55 7.81 -2.15 5.14
CA LEU A 55 7.13 -0.84 5.16
C LEU A 55 7.79 0.06 4.13
N VAL A 56 7.01 0.63 3.22
CA VAL A 56 7.47 1.50 2.14
C VAL A 56 6.84 2.89 2.27
N SER A 57 7.68 3.92 2.40
CA SER A 57 7.25 5.31 2.59
C SER A 57 8.22 6.31 1.94
N THR A 58 8.87 5.92 0.83
CA THR A 58 9.76 6.83 0.07
C THR A 58 9.06 7.42 -1.16
N PRO A 59 9.16 8.74 -1.41
CA PRO A 59 8.76 9.36 -2.67
C PRO A 59 9.63 8.98 -3.89
N GLY A 60 10.79 8.37 -3.67
CA GLY A 60 11.64 7.82 -4.72
C GLY A 60 10.98 6.63 -5.44
N LYS A 61 11.62 6.16 -6.50
CA LYS A 61 11.18 4.98 -7.23
C LYS A 61 11.45 3.72 -6.42
N VAL A 62 10.45 2.85 -6.31
CA VAL A 62 10.56 1.59 -5.56
C VAL A 62 10.34 0.40 -6.49
N VAL A 63 11.24 -0.57 -6.44
CA VAL A 63 11.09 -1.87 -7.10
C VAL A 63 11.24 -2.99 -6.09
N ILE A 64 10.20 -3.81 -5.95
CA ILE A 64 10.12 -5.00 -5.11
C ILE A 64 9.89 -6.19 -6.03
N GLU A 65 10.93 -6.98 -6.27
CA GLU A 65 10.89 -8.02 -7.30
C GLU A 65 11.57 -9.34 -6.93
N ASN A 66 10.98 -10.46 -7.33
CA ASN A 66 11.54 -11.80 -7.12
C ASN A 66 11.79 -12.12 -5.64
N ASN A 67 10.97 -11.59 -4.73
CA ASN A 67 11.10 -11.87 -3.29
C ASN A 67 10.08 -12.92 -2.84
N VAL A 68 10.37 -13.57 -1.71
CA VAL A 68 9.45 -14.47 -1.01
C VAL A 68 9.02 -13.84 0.31
N PHE A 69 7.72 -13.83 0.61
CA PHE A 69 7.16 -13.27 1.84
C PHE A 69 6.41 -14.32 2.67
N GLU A 70 6.69 -14.35 3.96
CA GLU A 70 6.09 -15.22 4.98
C GLU A 70 5.89 -14.44 6.31
N SER A 71 5.35 -13.23 6.24
CA SER A 71 5.13 -12.32 7.39
C SER A 71 3.79 -12.56 8.08
N SER A 72 3.70 -12.46 9.41
CA SER A 72 2.42 -12.66 10.11
C SER A 72 1.40 -11.53 9.90
N GLY A 73 1.84 -10.30 9.62
CA GLY A 73 0.99 -9.20 9.12
C GLY A 73 1.14 -9.04 7.61
N SER A 74 0.79 -7.85 7.08
CA SER A 74 0.94 -7.57 5.65
C SER A 74 2.37 -7.81 5.17
N ALA A 75 2.50 -8.52 4.05
CA ALA A 75 3.78 -8.72 3.38
C ALA A 75 4.43 -7.40 3.02
N ILE A 76 3.61 -6.47 2.52
CA ILE A 76 4.02 -5.11 2.18
C ILE A 76 2.96 -4.17 2.75
N LEU A 77 3.42 -3.20 3.53
CA LEU A 77 2.65 -2.03 3.96
C LEU A 77 3.22 -0.79 3.29
N ILE A 78 2.40 -0.07 2.54
CA ILE A 78 2.71 1.27 2.07
C ILE A 78 1.96 2.23 2.97
N ALA A 79 2.69 3.01 3.76
CA ALA A 79 2.16 3.85 4.83
C ALA A 79 2.62 5.31 4.68
N GLY A 80 2.18 6.14 5.62
CA GLY A 80 2.59 7.53 5.77
C GLY A 80 1.58 8.27 6.63
N ASP A 81 2.08 9.14 7.50
CA ASP A 81 1.26 9.96 8.39
C ASP A 81 1.97 11.26 8.76
N ALA A 82 1.18 12.17 9.34
CA ALA A 82 1.64 13.42 9.91
C ALA A 82 0.95 13.69 11.26
N ASN A 83 0.55 12.63 11.97
CA ASN A 83 -0.31 12.72 13.15
C ASN A 83 0.11 11.79 14.31
N ALA A 84 0.93 10.76 14.06
CA ALA A 84 1.42 9.83 15.06
C ALA A 84 2.91 9.51 14.90
N TRP A 85 3.31 8.90 13.78
CA TRP A 85 4.69 8.44 13.55
C TRP A 85 5.55 9.47 12.82
N TYR A 86 4.91 10.40 12.08
CA TYR A 86 5.61 11.43 11.29
C TYR A 86 6.64 10.81 10.33
N GLU A 87 6.26 9.70 9.68
CA GLU A 87 7.11 8.98 8.74
C GLU A 87 7.25 9.70 7.38
N SER A 88 8.19 9.21 6.58
CA SER A 88 8.46 9.74 5.22
C SER A 88 7.22 9.67 4.32
N GLY A 89 7.20 10.52 3.30
CA GLY A 89 5.98 10.89 2.60
C GLY A 89 5.54 9.95 1.48
N ALA A 90 4.63 10.48 0.66
CA ALA A 90 3.89 9.68 -0.31
C ALA A 90 4.76 9.04 -1.42
N VAL A 91 4.60 7.72 -1.59
CA VAL A 91 5.15 7.00 -2.75
C VAL A 91 4.62 7.53 -4.08
N LYS A 92 5.49 7.55 -5.11
CA LYS A 92 5.17 8.10 -6.44
C LYS A 92 5.28 7.12 -7.60
N ASP A 93 6.06 6.05 -7.46
CA ASP A 93 6.18 4.95 -8.41
C ASP A 93 6.66 3.70 -7.66
N VAL A 94 5.79 2.71 -7.54
CA VAL A 94 6.10 1.44 -6.88
C VAL A 94 5.78 0.31 -7.83
N LEU A 95 6.77 -0.55 -8.08
CA LEU A 95 6.63 -1.78 -8.85
C LEU A 95 6.82 -2.99 -7.94
N ILE A 96 5.77 -3.76 -7.73
CA ILE A 96 5.76 -5.03 -7.01
C ILE A 96 5.53 -6.13 -8.05
N ARG A 97 6.58 -6.86 -8.44
CA ARG A 97 6.45 -7.87 -9.49
C ARG A 97 7.18 -9.18 -9.22
N ASN A 98 6.66 -10.28 -9.76
CA ASN A 98 7.29 -11.60 -9.67
C ASN A 98 7.62 -12.05 -8.22
N ASN A 99 6.89 -11.56 -7.22
CA ASN A 99 7.07 -11.99 -5.83
C ASN A 99 6.16 -13.18 -5.53
N GLU A 100 6.56 -13.98 -4.55
CA GLU A 100 5.79 -15.07 -3.99
C GLU A 100 5.31 -14.68 -2.57
N PHE A 101 4.01 -14.43 -2.44
CA PHE A 101 3.36 -14.18 -1.15
C PHE A 101 2.78 -15.49 -0.63
N ARG A 102 3.43 -16.09 0.37
CA ARG A 102 3.06 -17.41 0.88
C ARG A 102 1.93 -17.34 1.91
N TYR A 103 1.39 -18.51 2.24
CA TYR A 103 0.25 -18.67 3.13
C TYR A 103 0.37 -17.97 4.51
N PRO A 104 1.55 -17.70 5.11
CA PRO A 104 1.60 -16.97 6.37
C PRO A 104 1.27 -15.48 6.24
N CYS A 105 1.35 -14.91 5.03
CA CYS A 105 1.10 -13.49 4.82
C CYS A 105 -0.26 -13.06 5.36
N ASN A 106 -0.24 -12.12 6.31
CA ASN A 106 -1.42 -11.63 7.00
C ASN A 106 -2.17 -12.71 7.79
N SER A 107 -1.44 -13.60 8.48
CA SER A 107 -1.97 -14.62 9.39
C SER A 107 -2.31 -14.11 10.80
N SER A 108 -2.13 -12.82 11.10
CA SER A 108 -2.41 -12.20 12.40
C SER A 108 -2.80 -10.73 12.27
N LEU A 109 -3.62 -10.24 13.19
CA LEU A 109 -4.04 -8.82 13.21
C LEU A 109 -2.94 -7.93 13.78
N TYR A 110 -2.52 -6.95 12.99
CA TYR A 110 -1.65 -5.86 13.40
C TYR A 110 -2.19 -4.53 12.89
N GLN A 111 -1.75 -3.43 13.49
CA GLN A 111 -2.09 -2.09 13.03
C GLN A 111 -1.71 -1.91 11.54
N PHE A 112 -2.62 -1.34 10.77
CA PHE A 112 -2.49 -1.09 9.32
C PHE A 112 -2.32 -2.35 8.44
N CYS A 113 -2.47 -3.54 9.01
CA CYS A 113 -2.38 -4.81 8.28
C CYS A 113 -3.76 -5.32 7.91
N GLU A 114 -4.34 -4.71 6.88
CA GLU A 114 -5.72 -4.94 6.45
C GLU A 114 -5.85 -6.00 5.34
N ALA A 115 -4.73 -6.35 4.69
CA ALA A 115 -4.63 -7.39 3.67
C ALA A 115 -3.19 -7.91 3.48
N VAL A 116 -2.96 -8.87 2.57
CA VAL A 116 -1.60 -9.31 2.20
C VAL A 116 -0.72 -8.14 1.78
N ILE A 117 -1.25 -7.22 0.96
CA ILE A 117 -0.63 -5.93 0.67
C ILE A 117 -1.60 -4.84 1.14
N SER A 118 -1.14 -4.00 2.06
CA SER A 118 -1.91 -2.86 2.59
C SER A 118 -1.28 -1.55 2.12
N ILE A 119 -2.09 -0.65 1.57
CA ILE A 119 -1.71 0.73 1.23
C ILE A 119 -2.60 1.62 2.09
N ASP A 120 -2.10 2.00 3.25
CA ASP A 120 -2.92 2.50 4.35
C ASP A 120 -2.28 3.74 5.03
N PRO A 121 -2.24 4.89 4.33
CA PRO A 121 -1.84 6.14 4.96
C PRO A 121 -2.89 6.61 5.99
N GLU A 122 -2.42 7.21 7.08
CA GLU A 122 -3.27 7.69 8.18
C GLU A 122 -3.87 9.07 7.83
N ILE A 123 -4.93 9.04 7.04
CA ILE A 123 -5.67 10.24 6.60
C ILE A 123 -7.07 10.18 7.21
N PRO A 124 -7.41 11.04 8.20
CA PRO A 124 -8.70 10.96 8.90
C PRO A 124 -9.91 11.11 7.97
N THR A 125 -9.81 12.01 6.99
CA THR A 125 -10.86 12.30 6.00
C THR A 125 -10.29 12.18 4.60
N PRO A 126 -10.11 10.96 4.07
CA PRO A 126 -9.52 10.78 2.76
C PRO A 126 -10.49 11.27 1.68
N GLU A 127 -10.00 12.17 0.84
CA GLU A 127 -10.75 12.72 -0.29
C GLU A 127 -10.09 12.27 -1.60
N GLN A 128 -10.87 11.63 -2.48
CA GLN A 128 -10.38 11.15 -3.77
C GLN A 128 -9.72 12.25 -4.63
N LYS A 129 -10.13 13.51 -4.46
CA LYS A 129 -9.56 14.66 -5.16
C LYS A 129 -8.08 14.87 -4.81
N TYR A 130 -7.66 14.48 -3.62
CA TYR A 130 -6.32 14.67 -3.07
C TYR A 130 -5.70 13.30 -2.72
N PRO A 131 -5.39 12.47 -3.73
CA PRO A 131 -4.73 11.19 -3.50
C PRO A 131 -3.35 11.43 -2.86
N TYR A 132 -3.02 10.63 -1.85
CA TYR A 132 -1.73 10.69 -1.18
C TYR A 132 -0.69 9.94 -2.01
N HIS A 133 -0.91 8.65 -2.24
CA HIS A 133 0.00 7.79 -3.02
C HIS A 133 -0.38 7.74 -4.49
N ARG A 134 0.60 7.39 -5.35
CA ARG A 134 0.36 7.27 -6.79
C ARG A 134 1.25 6.24 -7.48
N ASN A 135 0.76 5.72 -8.62
CA ASN A 135 1.43 4.80 -9.55
C ASN A 135 1.98 3.53 -8.87
N ILE A 136 1.09 2.73 -8.29
CA ILE A 136 1.44 1.46 -7.66
C ILE A 136 1.04 0.32 -8.60
N ARG A 137 2.01 -0.51 -9.00
CA ARG A 137 1.83 -1.62 -9.93
C ARG A 137 2.17 -2.94 -9.25
N ILE A 138 1.17 -3.79 -9.07
CA ILE A 138 1.26 -5.11 -8.47
C ILE A 138 0.98 -6.14 -9.57
N VAL A 139 2.03 -6.64 -10.19
CA VAL A 139 1.93 -7.41 -11.44
C VAL A 139 2.71 -8.72 -11.41
N ASP A 140 2.19 -9.75 -12.07
CA ASP A 140 2.91 -11.01 -12.28
C ASP A 140 3.38 -11.70 -10.97
N ASN A 141 2.71 -11.45 -9.84
CA ASN A 141 3.03 -12.09 -8.55
C ASN A 141 2.18 -13.35 -8.32
N THR A 142 2.64 -14.21 -7.42
CA THR A 142 1.90 -15.38 -6.95
C THR A 142 1.48 -15.20 -5.50
N PHE A 143 0.20 -15.42 -5.20
CA PHE A 143 -0.37 -15.31 -3.86
C PHE A 143 -0.94 -16.66 -3.42
N HIS A 144 -0.46 -17.19 -2.30
CA HIS A 144 -1.03 -18.35 -1.62
C HIS A 144 -1.94 -17.86 -0.50
N LEU A 145 -3.24 -17.90 -0.73
CA LEU A 145 -4.24 -17.20 0.06
C LEU A 145 -5.02 -18.17 0.94
N PHE A 146 -4.83 -18.04 2.25
CA PHE A 146 -5.64 -18.76 3.21
C PHE A 146 -6.95 -18.06 3.60
N ASP A 147 -7.02 -16.73 3.41
CA ASP A 147 -8.12 -15.85 3.83
C ASP A 147 -8.66 -15.00 2.66
N TYR A 148 -9.59 -14.08 2.95
CA TYR A 148 -10.22 -13.20 1.98
C TYR A 148 -9.32 -12.04 1.52
N PRO A 149 -8.71 -11.21 2.39
CA PRO A 149 -8.15 -9.93 1.98
C PRO A 149 -6.79 -10.04 1.27
N ILE A 150 -6.77 -9.61 0.00
CA ILE A 150 -5.58 -9.63 -0.87
C ILE A 150 -4.95 -8.24 -0.90
N ILE A 151 -5.76 -7.22 -1.20
CA ILE A 151 -5.32 -5.82 -1.31
C ILE A 151 -6.25 -4.93 -0.48
N TYR A 152 -5.66 -4.07 0.35
CA TYR A 152 -6.31 -2.90 0.92
C TYR A 152 -5.63 -1.65 0.38
N ALA A 153 -6.40 -0.67 -0.10
CA ALA A 153 -5.83 0.59 -0.56
C ALA A 153 -6.68 1.81 -0.19
N ARG A 154 -6.05 2.81 0.42
CA ARG A 154 -6.63 4.13 0.71
C ARG A 154 -5.84 5.24 0.01
N SER A 155 -6.56 6.18 -0.59
CA SER A 155 -6.00 7.43 -1.15
C SER A 155 -4.88 7.22 -2.19
N VAL A 156 -5.16 6.36 -3.18
CA VAL A 156 -4.22 6.03 -4.27
C VAL A 156 -4.73 6.51 -5.62
N ASP A 157 -3.87 7.15 -6.41
CA ASP A 157 -4.10 7.43 -7.84
C ASP A 157 -3.23 6.53 -8.72
N GLY A 158 -3.87 5.64 -9.48
CA GLY A 158 -3.16 4.72 -10.38
C GLY A 158 -2.67 3.47 -9.66
N LEU A 159 -3.62 2.60 -9.28
CA LEU A 159 -3.33 1.26 -8.75
C LEU A 159 -3.59 0.22 -9.83
N THR A 160 -2.59 -0.61 -10.15
CA THR A 160 -2.74 -1.73 -11.09
C THR A 160 -2.52 -3.04 -10.34
N PHE A 161 -3.50 -3.94 -10.43
CA PHE A 161 -3.42 -5.33 -9.95
C PHE A 161 -3.70 -6.29 -11.12
N SER A 162 -2.64 -6.75 -11.79
CA SER A 162 -2.79 -7.52 -13.02
C SER A 162 -1.83 -8.69 -13.21
N ASN A 163 -2.27 -9.70 -13.96
CA ASN A 163 -1.49 -10.89 -14.29
C ASN A 163 -0.99 -11.69 -13.07
N ASN A 164 -1.58 -11.48 -11.90
CA ASN A 164 -1.20 -12.23 -10.70
C ASN A 164 -1.88 -13.60 -10.69
N THR A 165 -1.24 -14.59 -10.08
CA THR A 165 -1.82 -15.91 -9.81
C THR A 165 -2.26 -15.99 -8.35
N LEU A 166 -3.54 -16.24 -8.11
CA LEU A 166 -4.15 -16.32 -6.80
C LEU A 166 -4.52 -17.78 -6.53
N ILE A 167 -3.87 -18.39 -5.56
CA ILE A 167 -3.96 -19.81 -5.26
C ILE A 167 -4.59 -19.97 -3.88
N ARG A 168 -5.63 -20.78 -3.76
CA ARG A 168 -6.22 -21.12 -2.46
C ARG A 168 -5.25 -21.98 -1.65
N ASP A 169 -5.01 -21.61 -0.39
CA ASP A 169 -4.18 -22.37 0.55
C ASP A 169 -4.89 -22.71 1.86
N THR A 170 -5.10 -23.99 2.18
CA THR A 170 -5.90 -24.40 3.35
C THR A 170 -5.09 -24.63 4.62
N THR A 171 -3.83 -24.19 4.69
CA THR A 171 -2.94 -24.41 5.86
C THR A 171 -3.50 -23.75 7.12
N TYR A 172 -4.10 -22.56 6.97
CA TYR A 172 -4.78 -21.84 8.04
C TYR A 172 -6.28 -21.68 7.77
N GLN A 173 -7.05 -21.60 8.85
CA GLN A 173 -8.46 -21.24 8.77
C GLN A 173 -8.58 -19.72 8.57
N PRO A 174 -9.50 -19.25 7.69
CA PRO A 174 -9.77 -17.83 7.55
C PRO A 174 -10.22 -17.23 8.89
N TYR A 175 -9.63 -16.11 9.29
CA TYR A 175 -9.95 -15.42 10.54
C TYR A 175 -10.30 -13.94 10.32
N HIS A 176 -9.84 -13.33 9.23
CA HIS A 176 -9.90 -11.88 9.05
C HIS A 176 -11.36 -11.41 8.99
N TYR A 177 -11.65 -10.27 9.61
CA TYR A 177 -13.01 -9.76 9.71
C TYR A 177 -13.55 -9.23 8.38
N ARG A 178 -12.67 -8.68 7.53
CA ARG A 178 -12.99 -8.34 6.13
C ARG A 178 -13.17 -9.60 5.29
N LYS A 179 -14.23 -9.59 4.46
CA LYS A 179 -14.59 -10.70 3.56
C LYS A 179 -14.50 -10.30 2.09
N GLU A 180 -13.93 -9.14 1.82
CA GLU A 180 -13.61 -8.62 0.51
C GLU A 180 -12.18 -9.02 0.13
N GLY A 181 -11.96 -9.32 -1.15
CA GLY A 181 -10.61 -9.57 -1.66
C GLY A 181 -9.83 -8.29 -1.89
N ILE A 182 -10.51 -7.26 -2.38
CA ILE A 182 -9.92 -5.96 -2.64
C ILE A 182 -10.82 -4.90 -2.00
N THR A 183 -10.25 -4.08 -1.13
CA THR A 183 -10.94 -2.92 -0.54
C THR A 183 -10.24 -1.64 -1.00
N LEU A 184 -11.01 -0.70 -1.53
CA LEU A 184 -10.54 0.57 -2.07
C LEU A 184 -11.27 1.73 -1.39
N GLU A 185 -10.53 2.67 -0.82
CA GLU A 185 -11.11 3.87 -0.21
C GLU A 185 -10.49 5.13 -0.82
N ALA A 186 -11.31 6.04 -1.34
CA ALA A 186 -10.86 7.30 -1.94
C ALA A 186 -9.77 7.13 -3.01
N CYS A 187 -9.75 5.98 -3.70
CA CYS A 187 -8.80 5.71 -4.79
C CYS A 187 -9.34 6.21 -6.13
N LYS A 188 -8.47 6.41 -7.12
CA LYS A 188 -8.86 6.67 -8.51
C LYS A 188 -7.89 6.00 -9.50
N SER A 189 -8.34 5.84 -10.75
CA SER A 189 -7.55 5.20 -11.81
C SER A 189 -7.11 3.76 -11.48
N VAL A 190 -8.02 2.94 -10.93
CA VAL A 190 -7.73 1.56 -10.52
C VAL A 190 -7.97 0.59 -11.67
N VAL A 191 -7.02 -0.30 -11.92
CA VAL A 191 -7.09 -1.35 -12.95
C VAL A 191 -6.88 -2.72 -12.32
N ILE A 192 -7.86 -3.60 -12.49
CA ILE A 192 -7.80 -5.00 -12.07
C ILE A 192 -7.98 -5.86 -13.31
N SER A 193 -6.97 -6.65 -13.68
CA SER A 193 -7.06 -7.38 -14.95
C SER A 193 -6.25 -8.67 -15.04
N ASN A 194 -6.79 -9.66 -15.76
CA ASN A 194 -6.05 -10.86 -16.15
C ASN A 194 -5.40 -11.64 -14.98
N ASN A 195 -5.99 -11.61 -13.78
CA ASN A 195 -5.49 -12.42 -12.66
C ASN A 195 -6.04 -13.84 -12.79
N LYS A 196 -5.16 -14.83 -12.67
CA LYS A 196 -5.50 -16.25 -12.71
C LYS A 196 -5.86 -16.72 -11.31
N ILE A 197 -6.87 -17.58 -11.20
CA ILE A 197 -7.33 -18.13 -9.93
C ILE A 197 -7.18 -19.65 -9.97
N GLU A 198 -6.64 -20.22 -8.90
CA GLU A 198 -6.48 -21.66 -8.71
C GLU A 198 -7.13 -22.09 -7.39
N GLY A 199 -8.11 -23.00 -7.48
CA GLY A 199 -8.93 -23.43 -6.35
C GLY A 199 -9.96 -22.39 -5.91
N ASP A 200 -10.52 -22.60 -4.71
CA ASP A 200 -11.64 -21.81 -4.18
C ASP A 200 -11.20 -20.55 -3.43
N VAL A 201 -10.43 -19.68 -4.08
CA VAL A 201 -10.02 -18.38 -3.48
C VAL A 201 -11.26 -17.61 -3.00
N LEU A 202 -11.19 -17.12 -1.77
CA LEU A 202 -12.34 -16.62 -1.01
C LEU A 202 -12.69 -15.16 -1.34
N GLY A 203 -11.67 -14.30 -1.49
CA GLY A 203 -11.81 -12.85 -1.70
C GLY A 203 -12.30 -12.44 -3.09
N ARG A 204 -13.56 -12.71 -3.43
CA ARG A 204 -14.14 -12.41 -4.77
C ARG A 204 -14.62 -10.98 -4.94
N ILE A 205 -14.87 -10.29 -3.83
CA ILE A 205 -15.52 -8.98 -3.83
C ILE A 205 -14.47 -7.86 -3.89
N VAL A 206 -14.72 -6.88 -4.76
CA VAL A 206 -14.06 -5.58 -4.81
C VAL A 206 -15.01 -4.56 -4.22
N LYS A 207 -14.74 -4.13 -2.98
CA LYS A 207 -15.49 -3.08 -2.32
C LYS A 207 -14.80 -1.75 -2.51
N PHE A 208 -15.59 -0.70 -2.76
CA PHE A 208 -15.07 0.64 -2.96
C PHE A 208 -15.90 1.69 -2.23
N GLU A 209 -15.23 2.65 -1.61
CA GLU A 209 -15.85 3.70 -0.80
C GLU A 209 -15.21 5.06 -1.10
N LYS A 210 -16.00 6.15 -0.98
CA LYS A 210 -15.53 7.53 -1.23
C LYS A 210 -14.89 7.73 -2.61
N MET A 211 -15.29 6.92 -3.59
CA MET A 211 -14.84 6.95 -4.97
C MET A 211 -15.98 6.53 -5.90
N LYS A 212 -15.86 6.79 -7.21
CA LYS A 212 -16.89 6.40 -8.18
C LYS A 212 -16.59 5.01 -8.73
N SER A 213 -17.63 4.26 -9.07
CA SER A 213 -17.46 2.96 -9.74
C SER A 213 -16.71 3.06 -11.08
N SER A 214 -16.81 4.21 -11.77
CA SER A 214 -16.07 4.50 -13.01
C SER A 214 -14.55 4.55 -12.82
N ASP A 215 -14.08 4.76 -11.59
CA ASP A 215 -12.65 4.80 -11.27
C ASP A 215 -12.02 3.42 -11.17
N ILE A 216 -12.81 2.35 -11.34
CA ILE A 216 -12.36 0.96 -11.30
C ILE A 216 -12.64 0.31 -12.65
N LYS A 217 -11.58 -0.10 -13.34
CA LYS A 217 -11.67 -0.92 -14.55
C LYS A 217 -11.32 -2.37 -14.22
N ILE A 218 -12.32 -3.24 -14.22
CA ILE A 218 -12.13 -4.69 -14.14
C ILE A 218 -12.23 -5.24 -15.56
N SER A 219 -11.20 -5.93 -16.04
CA SER A 219 -11.20 -6.48 -17.40
C SER A 219 -10.52 -7.83 -17.47
N LYS A 220 -11.04 -8.76 -18.29
CA LYS A 220 -10.51 -10.13 -18.41
C LYS A 220 -10.32 -10.81 -17.04
N ASN A 221 -11.26 -10.57 -16.12
CA ASN A 221 -11.19 -11.11 -14.76
C ASN A 221 -12.60 -11.47 -14.27
N PRO A 222 -13.09 -12.70 -14.54
CA PRO A 222 -14.44 -13.12 -14.16
C PRO A 222 -14.59 -13.38 -12.65
N PHE A 223 -13.47 -13.44 -11.92
CA PHE A 223 -13.44 -13.73 -10.50
C PHE A 223 -13.85 -12.53 -9.65
N PHE A 224 -13.26 -11.36 -9.91
CA PHE A 224 -13.53 -10.15 -9.14
C PHE A 224 -14.84 -9.49 -9.56
N ARG A 225 -15.67 -9.14 -8.57
CA ARG A 225 -16.96 -8.45 -8.77
C ARG A 225 -17.04 -7.22 -7.90
N LYS A 226 -17.54 -6.12 -8.46
CA LYS A 226 -17.80 -4.89 -7.72
C LYS A 226 -18.98 -5.08 -6.77
N ASN A 227 -18.86 -4.57 -5.56
CA ASN A 227 -19.95 -4.37 -4.61
C ASN A 227 -19.99 -2.90 -4.20
#